data_AF-A0A3N5RUM2-F1
#
_entry.id   AF-A0A3N5RUM2-F1
#
_cell.length_a   1.000
_cell.length_b   1.000
_cell.length_c   1.000
_cell.angle_alpha   90.00
_cell.angle_beta   90.00
_cell.angle_gamma   90.00
#
_symmetry.space_group_name_H-M   'P 1'
#
loop_
_entity.id
_entity.type
_entity.pdbx_description
1 polymer ?
#
loop_
_entity_poly.entity_id
_entity_poly.type
_entity_poly.pdbx_seq_one_letter_code
_entity_poly.pdbx_strand_id
1 'polypeptide(L)'
;MADTLIDKLNRLADFQAQRDYLSLQKQELIDSILTPEIKTRIEEIETEFSGRLEVVKANIEGLECEIKQDAVEEGASVRGQFLQAVWNRGRTSWDNEGLEKYAQMHPEILSYKKQGSPFIAIRKL
;
A
#
# COMPACT_ATOMS: atom_id res chain seq x y z
N MET A 1 14.57 8.29 -38.28
CA MET A 1 13.42 9.14 -37.92
C MET A 1 13.11 8.86 -36.46
N ALA A 2 12.99 9.89 -35.61
CA ALA A 2 12.72 9.69 -34.19
C ALA A 2 11.31 9.15 -33.99
N ASP A 3 11.14 8.09 -33.19
CA ASP A 3 9.83 7.53 -32.86
C ASP A 3 8.93 8.60 -32.23
N THR A 4 7.69 8.70 -32.70
CA THR A 4 6.72 9.62 -32.11
C THR A 4 6.23 9.11 -30.74
N LEU A 5 5.64 9.99 -29.93
CA LEU A 5 5.08 9.59 -28.63
C LEU A 5 4.00 8.50 -28.78
N ILE A 6 3.24 8.55 -29.87
CA ILE A 6 2.21 7.56 -30.21
C ILE A 6 2.85 6.20 -30.48
N ASP A 7 3.95 6.16 -31.27
CA ASP A 7 4.67 4.91 -31.55
C ASP A 7 5.22 4.27 -30.27
N LYS A 8 5.68 5.07 -29.32
CA LYS A 8 6.17 4.60 -28.01
C LYS A 8 5.04 4.04 -27.14
N LEU A 9 3.86 4.67 -27.16
CA LEU A 9 2.68 4.15 -26.44
C LEU A 9 2.18 2.83 -27.04
N ASN A 10 2.19 2.70 -28.37
CA ASN A 10 1.83 1.47 -29.05
C ASN A 10 2.80 0.33 -28.71
N ARG A 11 4.12 0.58 -28.79
CA ARG A 11 5.12 -0.42 -28.38
C ARG A 11 5.02 -0.79 -26.90
N LEU A 12 4.69 0.17 -26.03
CA LEU A 12 4.46 -0.11 -24.62
C LEU A 12 3.24 -1.02 -24.43
N ALA A 13 2.16 -0.80 -25.19
CA ALA A 13 1.00 -1.67 -25.17
C ALA A 13 1.36 -3.10 -25.65
N ASP A 14 2.18 -3.23 -26.70
CA ASP A 14 2.66 -4.53 -27.17
C ASP A 14 3.47 -5.26 -26.09
N PHE A 15 4.39 -4.57 -25.41
CA PHE A 15 5.16 -5.16 -24.31
C PHE A 15 4.27 -5.55 -23.12
N GLN A 16 3.24 -4.76 -22.81
CA GLN A 16 2.27 -5.12 -21.77
C GLN A 16 1.49 -6.38 -22.17
N ALA A 17 1.05 -6.50 -23.42
CA ALA A 17 0.37 -7.70 -23.92
C ALA A 17 1.29 -8.94 -23.87
N GLN A 18 2.56 -8.82 -24.28
CA GLN A 18 3.54 -9.90 -24.18
C GLN A 18 3.75 -10.35 -22.73
N ARG A 19 3.90 -9.40 -21.80
CA ARG A 19 4.03 -9.70 -20.37
C ARG A 19 2.80 -10.43 -19.84
N ASP A 20 1.61 -9.97 -20.22
CA ASP A 20 0.36 -10.54 -19.75
C ASP A 20 0.20 -11.97 -20.31
N TYR A 21 0.58 -12.23 -21.56
CA TYR A 21 0.65 -13.57 -22.15
C TYR A 21 1.61 -14.50 -21.40
N LEU A 22 2.83 -14.05 -21.13
CA LEU A 22 3.82 -14.83 -20.36
C LEU A 22 3.34 -15.09 -18.93
N SER A 23 2.61 -14.14 -18.33
CA SER A 23 2.02 -14.30 -17.00
C SER A 23 0.94 -15.37 -17.00
N LEU A 24 0.13 -15.44 -18.05
CA LEU A 24 -0.87 -16.51 -18.23
C LEU A 24 -0.19 -17.88 -18.38
N GLN A 25 0.82 -18.01 -19.25
CA GLN A 25 1.56 -19.26 -19.41
C GLN A 25 2.22 -19.72 -18.12
N LYS A 26 2.82 -18.78 -17.37
CA LYS A 26 3.37 -19.07 -16.05
C LYS A 26 2.28 -19.61 -15.12
N GLN A 27 1.10 -18.98 -15.10
CA GLN A 27 -0.01 -19.41 -14.27
C GLN A 27 -0.52 -20.80 -14.66
N GLU A 28 -0.62 -21.11 -15.96
CA GLU A 28 -0.97 -22.45 -16.47
C GLU A 28 0.03 -23.51 -16.02
N LEU A 29 1.33 -23.22 -16.06
CA LEU A 29 2.37 -24.12 -15.55
C LEU A 29 2.25 -24.32 -14.03
N ILE A 30 1.97 -23.25 -13.29
CA ILE A 30 1.73 -23.32 -11.84
C ILE A 30 0.49 -24.19 -11.56
N ASP A 31 -0.61 -24.00 -12.28
CA ASP A 31 -1.84 -24.78 -12.12
C ASP A 31 -1.66 -26.24 -12.55
N SER A 32 -0.76 -26.53 -13.49
CA SER A 32 -0.39 -27.91 -13.84
C SER A 32 0.30 -28.65 -12.68
N ILE A 33 1.02 -27.92 -11.83
CA ILE A 33 1.71 -28.46 -10.65
C ILE A 33 0.77 -28.46 -9.44
N LEU A 34 0.00 -27.40 -9.25
CA LEU A 34 -1.06 -27.27 -8.24
C LEU A 34 -2.33 -27.98 -8.71
N THR A 35 -2.24 -29.30 -8.87
CA THR A 35 -3.39 -30.15 -9.15
C THR A 35 -4.47 -30.00 -8.07
N PRO A 36 -5.74 -30.32 -8.36
CA PRO A 36 -6.83 -30.22 -7.39
C PRO A 36 -6.53 -30.94 -6.07
N GLU A 37 -5.83 -32.08 -6.13
CA GLU A 37 -5.42 -32.84 -4.95
C GLU A 37 -4.44 -32.06 -4.04
N ILE A 38 -3.46 -31.36 -4.63
CA ILE A 38 -2.52 -30.54 -3.86
C ILE A 38 -3.23 -29.32 -3.28
N LYS A 39 -4.18 -28.72 -4.03
CA LYS A 39 -5.03 -27.63 -3.51
C LYS A 39 -5.85 -28.09 -2.30
N THR A 40 -6.45 -29.29 -2.36
CA THR A 40 -7.19 -29.86 -1.21
C THR A 40 -6.28 -30.08 0.00
N ARG A 41 -5.07 -30.62 -0.19
CA ARG A 41 -4.12 -30.78 0.92
C ARG A 41 -3.70 -29.44 1.53
N ILE A 42 -3.56 -28.39 0.73
CA ILE A 42 -3.29 -27.04 1.21
C ILE A 42 -4.49 -26.49 1.99
N GLU A 43 -5.71 -26.67 1.48
CA GLU A 43 -6.95 -26.25 2.17
C GLU A 43 -7.16 -26.97 3.50
N GLU A 44 -6.83 -28.25 3.59
CA GLU A 44 -6.84 -29.02 4.84
C GLU A 44 -5.87 -28.43 5.88
N ILE A 45 -4.64 -28.12 5.45
CA ILE A 45 -3.64 -27.46 6.30
C ILE A 45 -4.13 -26.07 6.72
N GLU A 46 -4.60 -25.25 5.78
CA GLU A 46 -5.17 -23.93 6.09
C GLU A 46 -6.33 -24.03 7.07
N THR A 47 -7.18 -25.05 6.95
CA THR A 47 -8.29 -25.28 7.88
C THR A 47 -7.77 -25.65 9.28
N GLU A 48 -6.75 -26.51 9.38
CA GLU A 48 -6.14 -26.87 10.68
C GLU A 48 -5.51 -25.65 11.38
N PHE A 49 -4.85 -24.78 10.61
CA PHE A 49 -4.11 -23.66 11.16
C PHE A 49 -4.93 -22.38 11.29
N SER A 50 -6.01 -22.19 10.53
CA SER A 50 -6.85 -20.98 10.58
C SER A 50 -7.36 -20.70 11.99
N GLY A 51 -7.95 -21.68 12.67
CA GLY A 51 -8.44 -21.50 14.04
C GLY A 51 -7.32 -21.17 15.05
N ARG A 52 -6.14 -21.77 14.91
CA ARG A 52 -4.99 -21.48 15.80
C ARG A 52 -4.43 -20.08 15.54
N LEU A 53 -4.35 -19.68 14.27
CA LEU A 53 -3.87 -18.37 13.86
C LEU A 53 -4.87 -17.27 14.22
N GLU A 54 -6.18 -17.50 14.11
CA GLU A 54 -7.22 -16.56 14.53
C GLU A 54 -7.15 -16.25 16.03
N VAL A 55 -6.95 -17.27 16.88
CA VAL A 55 -6.79 -17.06 18.33
C VAL A 55 -5.54 -16.25 18.63
N VAL A 56 -4.40 -16.58 18.02
CA VAL A 56 -3.15 -15.83 18.21
C VAL A 56 -3.28 -14.40 17.69
N LYS A 57 -3.93 -14.21 16.54
CA LYS A 57 -4.19 -12.90 15.94
C LYS A 57 -5.06 -12.05 16.85
N ALA A 58 -6.15 -12.59 17.40
CA ALA A 58 -7.01 -11.88 18.33
C ALA A 58 -6.25 -11.45 19.60
N ASN A 59 -5.37 -12.32 20.12
CA ASN A 59 -4.52 -11.98 21.27
C ASN A 59 -3.50 -10.88 20.93
N ILE A 60 -2.90 -10.92 19.74
CA ILE A 60 -1.98 -9.87 19.27
C ILE A 60 -2.74 -8.54 19.12
N GLU A 61 -3.89 -8.54 18.46
CA GLU A 61 -4.69 -7.33 18.24
C GLU A 61 -5.19 -6.73 19.56
N GLY A 62 -5.61 -7.57 20.51
CA GLY A 62 -5.97 -7.15 21.86
C GLY A 62 -4.81 -6.47 22.58
N LEU A 63 -3.66 -7.15 22.65
CA LEU A 63 -2.48 -6.63 23.33
C LEU A 63 -1.92 -5.37 22.65
N GLU A 64 -1.96 -5.30 21.31
CA GLU A 64 -1.58 -4.10 20.58
C GLU A 64 -2.51 -2.92 20.88
N CYS A 65 -3.81 -3.16 21.04
CA CYS A 65 -4.77 -2.13 21.38
C CYS A 65 -4.47 -1.56 22.78
N GLU A 66 -4.23 -2.44 23.75
CA GLU A 66 -3.83 -2.08 25.12
C GLU A 66 -2.53 -1.26 25.11
N ILE A 67 -1.47 -1.76 24.46
CA ILE A 67 -0.19 -1.05 24.35
C ILE A 67 -0.35 0.33 23.70
N LYS A 68 -1.21 0.45 22.68
CA LYS A 68 -1.47 1.73 22.00
C LYS A 68 -2.22 2.70 22.91
N GLN A 69 -3.18 2.23 23.71
CA GLN A 69 -3.90 3.06 24.68
C GLN A 69 -2.93 3.54 25.77
N ASP A 70 -2.19 2.63 26.37
CA ASP A 70 -1.20 2.93 27.41
C ASP A 70 -0.13 3.92 26.91
N ALA A 71 0.40 3.71 25.70
CA ALA A 71 1.40 4.61 25.12
C ALA A 71 0.85 6.00 24.80
N VAL A 72 -0.45 6.14 24.53
CA VAL A 72 -1.11 7.45 24.34
C VAL A 72 -1.32 8.14 25.69
N GLU A 73 -1.73 7.41 26.73
CA GLU A 73 -1.89 7.93 28.09
C GLU A 73 -0.55 8.40 28.70
N GLU A 74 0.52 7.63 28.50
CA GLU A 74 1.87 8.02 28.93
C GLU A 74 2.45 9.17 28.11
N GLY A 75 2.00 9.35 26.86
CA GLY A 75 2.44 10.43 25.96
C GLY A 75 3.92 10.35 25.58
N ALA A 76 4.55 9.19 25.75
CA ALA A 76 5.97 8.95 25.50
C ALA A 76 6.20 7.63 24.76
N SER A 77 7.36 7.51 24.11
CA SER A 77 7.74 6.25 23.47
C SER A 77 8.30 5.27 24.50
N VAL A 78 7.77 4.06 24.55
CA VAL A 78 8.16 3.00 25.50
C VAL A 78 8.89 1.88 24.76
N ARG A 79 10.05 1.46 25.29
CA ARG A 79 10.88 0.40 24.69
C ARG A 79 10.88 -0.85 25.55
N GLY A 80 10.45 -1.96 24.98
CA GLY A 80 10.63 -3.30 25.53
C GLY A 80 11.92 -3.96 25.05
N GLN A 81 12.09 -5.24 25.40
CA GLN A 81 13.29 -6.01 25.06
C GLN A 81 13.43 -6.26 23.55
N PHE A 82 12.31 -6.49 22.85
CA PHE A 82 12.28 -6.83 21.43
C PHE A 82 11.43 -5.87 20.57
N LEU A 83 10.54 -5.08 21.19
CA LEU A 83 9.61 -4.18 20.51
C LEU A 83 9.63 -2.79 21.18
N GLN A 84 9.23 -1.77 20.44
CA GLN A 84 9.11 -0.40 20.95
C GLN A 84 7.79 0.20 20.47
N ALA A 85 7.02 0.77 21.38
CA ALA A 85 5.88 1.62 21.06
C ALA A 85 6.41 3.06 20.83
N VAL A 86 6.26 3.57 19.61
CA VAL A 86 6.72 4.92 19.26
C VAL A 86 5.52 5.86 19.26
N TRP A 87 5.45 6.69 20.29
CA TRP A 87 4.46 7.76 20.35
C TRP A 87 4.87 8.89 19.40
N ASN A 88 3.98 9.20 18.46
CA ASN A 88 4.14 10.32 17.55
C ASN A 88 3.07 11.35 17.86
N ARG A 89 3.46 12.62 17.98
CA ARG A 89 2.51 13.73 18.08
C ARG A 89 1.59 13.70 16.86
N GLY A 90 0.27 13.72 17.10
CA GLY A 90 -0.74 13.67 16.05
C GLY A 90 -0.42 14.59 14.88
N ARG A 91 -0.57 14.08 13.65
CA ARG A 91 -0.16 14.80 12.44
C ARG A 91 -0.96 16.09 12.30
N THR A 92 -0.26 17.21 12.22
CA THR A 92 -0.87 18.47 11.78
C THR A 92 -1.06 18.40 10.26
N SER A 93 -2.30 18.19 9.82
CA SER A 93 -2.70 18.36 8.43
C SER A 93 -3.22 19.78 8.23
N TRP A 94 -2.76 20.43 7.18
CA TRP A 94 -3.32 21.71 6.74
C TRP A 94 -4.50 21.46 5.81
N ASP A 95 -5.58 22.21 6.00
CA ASP A 95 -6.66 22.27 5.03
C ASP A 95 -6.26 23.16 3.85
N ASN A 96 -5.95 22.53 2.72
CA ASN A 96 -5.54 23.24 1.52
C ASN A 96 -6.64 24.15 0.98
N GLU A 97 -7.92 23.80 1.11
CA GLU A 97 -9.01 24.63 0.60
C GLU A 97 -9.14 25.92 1.43
N GLY A 98 -9.07 25.79 2.76
CA GLY A 98 -9.03 26.93 3.68
C GLY A 98 -7.84 27.84 3.43
N LEU A 99 -6.65 27.26 3.20
CA LEU A 99 -5.43 28.02 2.89
C LEU A 99 -5.53 28.76 1.55
N GLU A 100 -6.14 28.17 0.52
CA GLU A 100 -6.32 28.83 -0.78
C GLU A 100 -7.31 30.00 -0.70
N LYS A 101 -8.37 29.89 0.10
CA LYS A 101 -9.29 31.02 0.39
C LYS A 101 -8.57 32.14 1.15
N TYR A 102 -7.76 31.79 2.14
CA TYR A 102 -6.97 32.76 2.90
C TYR A 102 -5.95 33.49 2.01
N ALA A 103 -5.31 32.78 1.07
CA ALA A 103 -4.36 33.35 0.12
C ALA A 103 -4.96 34.41 -0.82
N GLN A 104 -6.29 34.47 -0.99
CA GLN A 104 -6.95 35.53 -1.77
C GLN A 104 -6.87 36.90 -1.07
N MET A 105 -6.94 36.91 0.26
CA MET A 105 -6.85 38.12 1.08
C MET A 105 -5.39 38.42 1.50
N HIS A 106 -4.53 37.39 1.49
CA HIS A 106 -3.13 37.45 1.90
C HIS A 106 -2.20 36.79 0.86
N PRO A 107 -1.89 37.49 -0.25
CA PRO A 107 -1.08 36.95 -1.35
C PRO A 107 0.35 36.56 -0.96
N GLU A 108 0.86 37.07 0.17
CA GLU A 108 2.20 36.78 0.69
C GLU A 108 2.46 35.27 0.87
N ILE A 109 1.42 34.48 1.15
CA ILE A 109 1.52 33.02 1.35
C ILE A 109 1.77 32.27 0.03
N LEU A 110 1.41 32.84 -1.12
CA LEU A 110 1.64 32.21 -2.42
C LEU A 110 3.13 32.02 -2.72
N SER A 111 4.00 32.83 -2.13
CA SER A 111 5.47 32.69 -2.24
C SER A 111 6.00 31.37 -1.65
N TYR A 112 5.24 30.74 -0.74
CA TYR A 112 5.58 29.47 -0.11
C TYR A 112 4.91 28.26 -0.78
N LYS A 113 3.99 28.47 -1.75
CA LYS A 113 3.35 27.39 -2.51
C LYS A 113 4.37 26.75 -3.45
N LYS A 114 4.74 25.49 -3.18
CA LYS A 114 5.58 24.69 -4.07
C LYS A 114 4.71 23.84 -4.98
N GLN A 115 4.77 24.07 -6.27
CA GLN A 115 4.16 23.20 -7.28
C GLN A 115 5.21 22.23 -7.82
N GLY A 116 4.94 20.93 -7.72
CA GLY A 116 5.78 19.90 -8.32
C GLY A 116 5.69 19.91 -9.85
N SER A 117 6.70 19.31 -10.50
CA SER A 117 6.70 19.13 -11.96
C SER A 117 5.47 18.36 -12.42
N PRO A 118 4.91 18.68 -13.61
CA PRO A 118 3.82 17.91 -14.17
C PRO A 118 4.25 16.45 -14.35
N PHE A 119 3.37 15.52 -13.96
CA PHE A 119 3.58 14.09 -14.16
C PHE A 119 2.50 13.53 -15.07
N ILE A 120 2.87 12.51 -15.85
CA ILE A 120 1.93 11.78 -16.72
C ILE A 120 1.78 10.38 -16.16
N ALA A 121 0.54 9.97 -15.90
CA ALA A 121 0.21 8.59 -15.60
C ALA A 121 -0.23 7.89 -16.89
N ILE A 122 0.45 6.80 -17.27
CA ILE A 122 0.06 5.95 -18.40
C ILE A 122 -0.96 4.93 -17.88
N ARG A 123 -2.14 4.87 -18.49
CA ARG A 123 -3.22 3.93 -18.14
C ARG A 123 -3.59 3.09 -19.36
N LYS A 124 -4.02 1.84 -19.14
CA LYS A 124 -4.66 1.02 -20.19
C LYS A 124 -6.03 1.63 -20.52
N LEU A 125 -6.39 1.62 -21.80
CA LEU A 125 -7.74 1.93 -22.28
C LEU A 125 -8.61 0.67 -22.30
#